data_AF-A0A1H2LP23-F1
#
_entry.id   AF-A0A1H2LP23-F1
#
_cell.length_a   1.000
_cell.length_b   1.000
_cell.length_c   1.000
_cell.angle_alpha   90.00
_cell.angle_beta   90.00
_cell.angle_gamma   90.00
#
_symmetry.space_group_name_H-M   'P 1'
#
loop_
_entity.id
_entity.type
_entity.pdbx_description
1 polymer ?
#
loop_
_entity_poly.entity_id
_entity_poly.type
_entity_poly.pdbx_seq_one_letter_code
_entity_poly.pdbx_strand_id
1 'polypeptide(L)' 'MDHVPSDHGRRAHHPHADRDLFPRDFGRDGASGLVTLDRAMRARDVSRPTMADELEAAEVVDSLLARVDGRRARAYAR' A
#
# COMPACT_ATOMS: atom_id res chain seq x y z
N MET A 1 -27.85 -9.77 -46.56
CA MET A 1 -26.96 -9.99 -45.40
C MET A 1 -25.77 -9.09 -45.63
N ASP A 2 -25.83 -7.90 -45.06
CA ASP A 2 -24.84 -6.86 -45.32
C ASP A 2 -23.84 -6.83 -44.17
N HIS A 3 -22.57 -7.12 -44.48
CA HIS A 3 -21.48 -7.04 -43.52
C HIS A 3 -21.13 -5.56 -43.30
N VAL A 4 -21.45 -5.04 -42.12
CA VAL A 4 -20.95 -3.76 -41.63
C VAL A 4 -19.48 -3.95 -41.24
N PRO A 5 -18.53 -3.17 -41.79
CA PRO A 5 -17.16 -3.19 -41.29
C PRO A 5 -17.13 -2.45 -39.97
N SER A 6 -16.91 -3.19 -38.88
CA SER A 6 -16.66 -2.62 -37.55
C SER A 6 -15.40 -1.76 -37.60
N ASP A 7 -15.60 -0.44 -37.60
CA ASP A 7 -14.56 0.54 -37.32
C ASP A 7 -14.09 0.31 -35.87
N HIS A 8 -13.02 -0.48 -35.73
CA HIS A 8 -12.26 -0.57 -34.49
C HIS A 8 -11.49 0.74 -34.33
N GLY A 9 -12.22 1.77 -33.92
CA GLY A 9 -11.72 3.08 -33.56
C GLY A 9 -10.53 2.95 -32.61
N ARG A 10 -9.35 3.09 -33.19
CA ARG A 10 -8.09 3.58 -32.63
C ARG A 10 -8.09 3.64 -31.10
N ARG A 11 -7.64 2.56 -30.46
CA ARG A 11 -7.06 2.65 -29.11
C ARG A 11 -5.96 3.69 -29.17
N ALA A 12 -6.18 4.83 -28.54
CA ALA A 12 -5.12 5.77 -28.22
C ALA A 12 -4.13 5.00 -27.33
N HIS A 13 -3.04 4.50 -27.93
CA HIS A 13 -1.84 4.16 -27.19
C HIS A 13 -1.32 5.45 -26.59
N HIS A 14 -1.72 5.74 -25.34
CA HIS A 14 -1.07 6.80 -24.58
C HIS A 14 0.42 6.45 -24.48
N PRO A 15 1.32 7.26 -25.04
CA PRO A 15 2.73 7.02 -24.90
C PRO A 15 3.07 7.20 -23.42
N HIS A 16 3.71 6.20 -22.84
CA HIS A 16 4.21 6.18 -21.46
C HIS A 16 5.34 7.21 -21.20
N ALA A 17 5.38 8.32 -21.94
CA ALA A 17 6.47 9.29 -21.95
C ALA A 17 6.42 10.30 -20.78
N ASP A 18 5.28 10.46 -20.11
CA ASP A 18 5.15 11.35 -18.94
C ASP A 18 5.31 10.60 -17.58
N ARG A 19 5.68 9.32 -17.61
CA ARG A 19 5.74 8.47 -16.39
C ARG A 19 6.95 8.72 -15.50
N ASP A 20 7.90 9.55 -15.92
CA ASP A 20 9.17 9.77 -15.21
C ASP A 20 9.15 10.97 -14.25
N LEU A 21 7.99 11.62 -14.06
CA LEU A 21 7.86 12.81 -13.19
C LEU A 21 7.15 12.56 -11.84
N PHE A 22 6.61 11.36 -11.61
CA PHE A 22 6.02 11.03 -10.31
C PHE A 22 7.05 10.29 -9.44
N PRO A 23 7.31 10.75 -8.20
CA PRO A 23 8.18 10.03 -7.28
C PRO A 23 7.68 8.59 -7.14
N ARG A 24 8.56 7.62 -7.43
CA ARG A 24 8.27 6.18 -7.30
C ARG A 24 8.25 5.73 -5.83
N ASP A 25 8.24 6.68 -4.91
CA ASP A 25 8.28 6.48 -3.48
C ASP A 25 6.87 6.49 -2.89
N PHE A 26 6.77 6.07 -1.63
CA PHE A 26 5.54 6.24 -0.87
C PHE A 26 5.41 7.69 -0.40
N GLY A 27 4.25 8.29 -0.62
CA GLY A 27 3.90 9.60 -0.10
C GLY A 27 3.85 9.61 1.44
N ARG A 28 3.79 10.80 2.03
CA ARG A 28 3.65 10.99 3.49
C ARG A 28 2.40 10.32 4.06
N ASP A 29 1.36 10.21 3.24
CA ASP A 29 0.09 9.56 3.53
C ASP A 29 0.10 8.04 3.32
N GLY A 30 1.26 7.47 2.96
CA GLY A 30 1.44 6.05 2.66
C GLY A 30 0.90 5.64 1.28
N ALA A 31 0.43 6.58 0.45
CA ALA A 31 -0.01 6.27 -0.90
C ALA A 31 1.20 5.99 -1.81
N SER A 32 1.13 4.92 -2.61
CA SER A 32 2.21 4.55 -3.53
C SER A 32 2.24 5.44 -4.78
N GLY A 33 3.38 6.08 -5.06
CA GLY A 33 3.62 6.79 -6.32
C GLY A 33 3.96 5.88 -7.50
N LEU A 34 4.03 4.55 -7.30
CA LEU A 34 4.28 3.56 -8.35
C LEU A 34 3.08 3.32 -9.27
N VAL A 35 1.89 3.69 -8.80
CA VAL A 35 0.61 3.50 -9.49
C VAL A 35 -0.16 4.83 -9.51
N THR A 36 -1.24 4.89 -10.29
CA THR A 36 -2.12 6.07 -10.26
C THR A 36 -2.67 6.30 -8.85
N LEU A 37 -2.90 7.56 -8.46
CA LEU A 37 -3.40 7.91 -7.13
C LEU A 37 -4.66 7.13 -6.74
N ASP A 38 -5.63 7.01 -7.65
CA ASP A 38 -6.86 6.23 -7.43
C ASP A 38 -6.56 4.74 -7.10
N ARG A 39 -5.61 4.13 -7.81
CA ARG A 39 -5.18 2.76 -7.51
C ARG A 39 -4.42 2.69 -6.18
N ALA A 40 -3.61 3.69 -5.86
CA ALA A 40 -2.89 3.77 -4.59
C ALA A 40 -3.86 3.88 -3.40
N MET A 41 -4.90 4.70 -3.52
CA MET A 41 -5.94 4.85 -2.49
C MET A 41 -6.71 3.56 -2.27
N ARG A 42 -7.13 2.88 -3.34
CA ARG A 42 -7.79 1.58 -3.22
C ARG A 42 -6.88 0.51 -2.60
N ALA A 43 -5.60 0.49 -2.97
CA ALA A 43 -4.63 -0.40 -2.36
C ALA A 43 -4.48 -0.13 -0.85
N ARG A 44 -4.41 1.14 -0.46
CA ARG A 44 -4.37 1.56 0.95
C ARG A 44 -5.61 1.08 1.72
N ASP A 45 -6.79 1.21 1.14
CA ASP A 45 -8.03 0.81 1.80
C ASP A 45 -8.09 -0.71 2.08
N VAL A 46 -7.64 -1.53 1.13
CA VAL A 46 -7.63 -3.01 1.30
C VAL A 46 -6.46 -3.51 2.15
N SER A 47 -5.38 -2.74 2.26
CA SER A 47 -4.20 -3.08 3.08
C SER A 47 -4.29 -2.56 4.51
N ARG A 48 -5.43 -1.99 4.92
CA ARG A 48 -5.60 -1.50 6.28
C ARG A 48 -5.56 -2.69 7.28
N PRO A 49 -4.68 -2.66 8.28
CA PRO A 49 -4.63 -3.70 9.31
C PRO A 49 -5.97 -3.85 10.02
N THR A 50 -6.27 -5.06 10.47
CA THR A 50 -7.41 -5.30 11.34
C THR A 50 -7.09 -4.86 12.78
N MET A 51 -8.12 -4.75 13.62
CA MET A 51 -7.93 -4.47 15.05
C MET A 51 -7.06 -5.54 15.74
N ALA A 52 -7.16 -6.80 15.33
CA ALA A 52 -6.33 -7.87 15.89
C ALA A 52 -4.85 -7.67 15.53
N ASP A 53 -4.56 -7.30 14.27
CA ASP A 53 -3.20 -7.00 13.82
C ASP A 53 -2.61 -5.78 14.57
N GLU A 54 -3.44 -4.76 14.83
CA GLU A 54 -3.02 -3.58 15.62
C GLU A 54 -2.68 -3.94 17.06
N LEU A 55 -3.47 -4.82 17.71
CA LEU A 55 -3.22 -5.28 19.07
C LEU A 55 -1.93 -6.13 19.17
N GLU A 56 -1.75 -7.07 18.24
CA GLU A 56 -0.52 -7.88 18.17
C GLU A 56 0.71 -6.99 17.97
N ALA A 57 0.63 -6.01 17.06
CA ALA A 57 1.71 -5.07 16.83
C ALA A 57 2.04 -4.25 18.09
N ALA A 58 1.05 -3.83 18.86
CA ALA A 58 1.25 -3.09 20.10
C ALA A 58 2.02 -3.90 21.14
N GLU A 59 1.66 -5.17 21.34
CA GLU A 59 2.37 -6.08 22.27
C GLU A 59 3.84 -6.29 21.88
N VAL A 60 4.11 -6.45 20.58
CA VAL A 60 5.47 -6.58 20.05
C VAL A 60 6.27 -5.30 20.28
N VAL A 61 5.70 -4.13 20.00
CA VAL A 61 6.35 -2.84 20.23
C VAL A 61 6.66 -2.64 21.71
N ASP A 62 5.72 -2.93 22.60
CA ASP A 62 5.94 -2.83 24.06
C ASP A 62 7.08 -3.73 24.54
N SER A 63 7.16 -4.96 24.02
CA SER A 63 8.26 -5.89 24.30
C SER A 63 9.61 -5.35 23.81
N LEU A 64 9.65 -4.78 22.61
CA LEU A 64 10.85 -4.17 22.04
C LEU A 64 11.31 -2.96 22.86
N LEU A 65 10.38 -2.09 23.26
CA LEU A 65 10.67 -0.94 24.12
C LEU A 65 11.19 -1.38 25.49
N ALA A 66 10.55 -2.36 26.13
CA ALA A 66 11.02 -2.91 27.40
C ALA A 66 12.46 -3.45 27.30
N ARG A 67 12.79 -4.12 26.18
CA ARG A 67 14.14 -4.60 25.91
C ARG A 67 15.15 -3.47 25.77
N VAL A 68 14.81 -2.40 25.04
CA VAL A 68 15.67 -1.22 24.87
C VAL A 68 15.91 -0.53 26.22
N ASP A 69 14.88 -0.42 27.06
CA ASP A 69 14.93 0.17 28.40
C ASP A 69 15.70 -0.68 29.43
N GLY A 70 16.27 -1.83 29.03
CA GLY A 70 16.97 -2.74 29.93
C GLY A 70 16.04 -3.54 30.87
N ARG A 71 14.73 -3.37 30.74
CA ARG A 71 13.72 -4.18 31.44
C ARG A 71 13.51 -5.47 30.66
N ARG A 72 14.34 -6.48 30.95
CA ARG A 72 14.11 -7.86 30.53
C ARG A 72 12.68 -8.23 30.97
N ALA A 73 11.76 -8.41 30.01
CA ALA A 73 10.36 -8.72 30.27
C ALA A 73 10.26 -9.92 31.22
N ARG A 74 10.02 -9.64 32.50
CA ARG A 74 9.85 -10.62 33.55
C ARG A 74 8.37 -10.76 33.86
N ALA A 75 7.61 -11.16 32.84
CA ALA A 75 6.22 -11.59 32.91
C ALA A 75 6.12 -12.60 31.76
N TYR A 76 6.31 -13.90 31.97
CA TYR A 76 5.39 -14.85 32.60
C TYR A 76 6.16 -15.97 33.30
N ALA A 77 6.64 -15.74 34.53
CA ALA A 77 7.21 -16.78 35.38
C ALA A 77 6.73 -16.62 36.83
N ARG A 78 5.42 -16.70 37.04
CA ARG A 78 4.78 -17.30 38.21
C ARG A 78 3.28 -17.36 38.03
#